data_AF-A0AAD7F6T7-F1
#
_entry.id   AF-A0AAD7F6T7-F1
#
_cell.length_a   1.000
_cell.length_b   1.000
_cell.length_c   1.000
_cell.angle_alpha   90.00
_cell.angle_beta   90.00
_cell.angle_gamma   90.00
#
_symmetry.space_group_name_H-M   'P 1'
#
loop_
_entity.id
_entity.type
_entity.pdbx_description
1 polymer ?
#
loop_
_entity_poly.entity_id
_entity_poly.type
_entity_poly.pdbx_seq_one_letter_code
_entity_poly.pdbx_strand_id
1 'polypeptide(L)' 'EYSHLMMLKRGGVGHEPEGVAGTAPGALAVHCPCCPRPGINIPDDFQNAPPEKQ' A
#
# COMPACT_ATOMS: atom_id res chain seq x y z
N GLU A 1 -11.32 -2.63 20.06
CA GLU A 1 -10.55 -3.90 20.15
C GLU A 1 -10.53 -4.76 18.88
N TYR A 2 -11.53 -4.70 17.98
CA TYR A 2 -11.57 -5.62 16.81
C TYR A 2 -10.87 -5.12 15.53
N SER A 3 -10.38 -3.87 15.52
CA SER A 3 -9.83 -3.24 14.31
C SER A 3 -8.63 -3.99 13.72
N HIS A 4 -7.72 -4.48 14.57
CA HIS A 4 -6.55 -5.23 14.13
C HIS A 4 -6.91 -6.61 13.56
N LEU A 5 -7.87 -7.31 14.18
CA LEU A 5 -8.39 -8.58 13.66
C LEU A 5 -9.10 -8.41 12.30
N MET A 6 -9.82 -7.31 12.11
CA MET A 6 -10.43 -7.00 10.81
C MET A 6 -9.42 -6.61 9.74
N MET A 7 -8.32 -5.95 10.09
CA MET A 7 -7.23 -5.71 9.14
C MET A 7 -6.61 -7.03 8.65
N LEU A 8 -6.33 -7.97 9.56
CA LEU A 8 -5.80 -9.30 9.19
C LEU A 8 -6.75 -10.05 8.24
N LYS A 9 -8.06 -10.03 8.54
CA LYS A 9 -9.07 -10.66 7.68
C LYS A 9 -9.13 -10.02 6.29
N ARG A 10 -9.15 -8.68 6.20
CA ARG A 10 -9.20 -7.94 4.93
C ARG A 10 -7.93 -8.13 4.09
N GLY A 11 -6.78 -8.26 4.75
CA GLY A 11 -5.51 -8.55 4.10
C GLY A 11 -5.31 -10.01 3.70
N GLY A 12 -6.30 -10.88 3.92
CA GLY A 12 -6.20 -12.29 3.52
C GLY A 12 -5.21 -13.12 4.35
N VAL A 13 -4.73 -12.61 5.48
CA VAL A 13 -3.67 -13.25 6.30
C VAL A 13 -4.08 -14.63 6.82
N GLY A 14 -5.38 -14.95 6.88
CA GLY A 14 -5.84 -16.30 7.21
C GLY A 14 -5.41 -17.39 6.20
N HIS A 15 -4.99 -17.01 5.00
CA HIS A 15 -4.47 -17.91 3.97
C HIS A 15 -2.94 -17.95 3.90
N GLU A 16 -2.24 -17.07 4.62
CA GLU A 16 -0.78 -17.09 4.70
C GLU A 16 -0.31 -18.28 5.55
N PRO A 17 0.64 -19.11 5.08
CA PRO A 17 1.12 -20.28 5.83
C PRO A 17 1.67 -19.94 7.21
N GLU A 18 2.30 -18.77 7.35
CA GLU A 18 2.85 -18.26 8.62
C GLU A 18 1.82 -17.46 9.44
N GLY A 19 0.63 -17.24 8.87
CA GLY A 19 -0.47 -16.50 9.48
C GLY A 19 -0.07 -15.12 10.01
N VAL A 20 -0.62 -14.77 11.17
CA VAL A 20 -0.35 -13.47 11.81
C VAL A 20 1.12 -13.30 12.20
N ALA A 21 1.84 -14.39 12.49
CA ALA A 21 3.24 -14.34 12.89
C ALA A 21 4.18 -13.96 11.74
N GLY A 22 3.82 -14.31 10.49
CA GLY A 22 4.53 -13.91 9.28
C GLY A 22 4.16 -12.52 8.75
N THR A 23 3.20 -11.83 9.36
CA THR A 23 2.75 -10.52 8.86
C THR A 23 3.76 -9.43 9.25
N ALA A 24 4.55 -8.99 8.27
CA ALA A 24 5.55 -7.95 8.49
C ALA A 24 4.93 -6.59 8.89
N PRO A 25 5.65 -5.75 9.65
CA PRO A 25 5.22 -4.38 9.94
C PRO A 25 4.90 -3.61 8.65
N GLY A 26 3.69 -3.02 8.59
CA GLY A 26 3.24 -2.27 7.42
C GLY A 26 2.67 -3.11 6.28
N ALA A 27 2.69 -4.45 6.34
CA ALA A 27 2.16 -5.30 5.27
C ALA A 27 0.66 -5.10 5.01
N LEU A 28 -0.08 -4.64 6.01
CA LEU A 28 -1.52 -4.34 5.93
C LEU A 28 -1.82 -2.84 5.79
N ALA A 29 -0.79 -2.00 5.65
CA ALA A 29 -0.96 -0.58 5.49
C ALA A 29 -1.51 -0.26 4.10
N VAL A 30 -2.45 0.69 4.04
CA VAL A 30 -2.93 1.20 2.76
C VAL A 30 -1.89 2.18 2.23
N HIS A 31 -1.42 1.94 1.01
CA HIS A 31 -0.56 2.91 0.32
C HIS A 31 -1.30 4.23 0.13
N CYS A 32 -0.64 5.34 0.43
CA CYS A 32 -1.23 6.65 0.23
C CYS A 32 -1.61 6.86 -1.25
N PRO A 33 -2.87 7.22 -1.56
CA PRO A 33 -3.29 7.47 -2.93
C PRO A 33 -2.74 8.79 -3.47
N CYS A 34 -2.42 9.75 -2.60
CA CYS A 34 -1.91 11.07 -2.99
C CYS A 34 -0.40 11.11 -3.21
N CYS A 35 0.35 10.17 -2.62
CA CYS A 35 1.80 10.14 -2.82
C CYS A 35 2.12 9.74 -4.26
N PRO A 36 3.06 10.43 -4.93
CA PRO A 36 3.53 10.03 -6.26
C PRO A 36 4.16 8.63 -6.22
N ARG A 37 3.65 7.70 -7.03
CA ARG A 37 4.13 6.32 -7.14
C ARG A 37 4.41 6.00 -8.61
N PRO A 38 5.69 6.08 -9.05
CA PRO A 38 6.08 5.77 -10.42
C PRO A 38 5.55 4.40 -10.86
N GLY A 39 5.03 4.32 -12.09
CA GLY A 39 4.43 3.10 -12.65
C GLY A 39 3.09 2.69 -12.02
N ILE A 40 2.49 3.53 -11.16
CA ILE A 40 1.22 3.22 -10.49
C ILE A 40 0.19 4.33 -10.67
N ASN A 41 0.45 5.54 -10.17
CA ASN A 41 -0.53 6.63 -10.13
C ASN A 41 -0.01 7.97 -10.67
N ILE A 42 1.19 7.98 -11.26
CA ILE A 42 1.75 9.15 -11.93
C ILE A 42 2.28 8.74 -13.32
N PRO A 43 2.30 9.65 -14.30
CA PRO A 43 2.92 9.40 -15.60
C PRO A 43 4.41 9.05 -15.47
N ASP A 44 4.93 8.20 -16.37
CA ASP A 44 6.34 7.78 -16.33
C ASP A 44 7.31 8.95 -16.53
N ASP A 45 6.89 9.96 -17.28
CA ASP A 45 7.64 11.18 -17.58
C ASP A 45 7.32 12.35 -16.64
N PHE A 46 6.68 12.12 -15.48
CA PHE A 46 6.30 13.19 -14.54
C PHE A 46 7.48 14.10 -14.14
N GLN A 47 8.70 13.56 -14.12
CA GLN A 47 9.92 14.32 -13.80
C GLN A 47 10.29 15.34 -14.88
N ASN A 48 9.87 15.09 -16.13
CA ASN A 48 10.11 15.95 -17.29
C ASN A 48 8.92 16.89 -17.58
N ALA A 49 7.90 16.88 -16.72
CA ALA A 49 6.76 17.78 -16.88
C ALA A 49 7.23 19.25 -16.88
N PRO A 50 6.66 20.11 -17.74
CA PRO A 50 6.99 21.53 -17.72
C PRO A 50 6.66 22.13 -16.33
N PRO A 51 7.34 23.22 -15.91
CA PRO A 51 7.18 23.79 -14.56
C PRO A 51 5.75 24.19 -14.19
N GLU A 52 4.91 24.47 -15.19
CA GLU A 52 3.48 24.80 -15.04
C GLU A 52 2.62 23.60 -14.58
N LYS A 53 3.16 22.38 -14.73
CA LYS A 53 2.51 21.10 -14.43
C LYS A 53 3.26 20.26 -13.38
N GLN A 54 4.39 20.75 -12.88
CA GLN A 54 5.09 20.20 -11.70
C GLN A 54 4.44 20.72 -10.41
#